data_AF-A0A1H1MSC9-F1
#
_entry.id   AF-A0A1H1MSC9-F1
#
_cell.length_a   1.000
_cell.length_b   1.000
_cell.length_c   1.000
_cell.angle_alpha   90.00
_cell.angle_beta   90.00
_cell.angle_gamma   90.00
#
_symmetry.space_group_name_H-M   'P 1'
#
loop_
_entity.id
_entity.type
_entity.pdbx_description
1 polymer ?
#
loop_
_entity_poly.entity_id
_entity_poly.type
_entity_poly.pdbx_seq_one_letter_code
_entity_poly.pdbx_strand_id
1 'polypeptide(L)'
;MDPAGLIATLFVPGFIFFMPNYLTMSRLGWLDSYWALVVPGAAGAFGVFFLRQFFLSIPRELEESALIDGANSWTIFTRIVLPLSKPGLVTLSVLSFLGAWNDFVWPVFVLFSPNKMTLTPGLATLQGACTTDYPVVMAGATVAAVPVLILYVVVQRYVIEGVANSGLKG
;
A
#
# COMPACT_ATOMS: atom_id res chain seq x y z
N MET A 1 -12.41 19.27 -10.35
CA MET A 1 -12.60 18.52 -9.09
C MET A 1 -11.88 19.28 -8.01
N ASP A 2 -12.64 19.94 -7.13
CA ASP A 2 -12.07 20.83 -6.11
C ASP A 2 -11.27 20.04 -5.06
N PRO A 3 -10.14 20.59 -4.56
CA PRO A 3 -9.34 19.95 -3.51
C PRO A 3 -10.15 19.64 -2.24
N ALA A 4 -11.18 20.46 -1.95
CA ALA A 4 -12.09 20.26 -0.83
C ALA A 4 -12.91 18.96 -0.92
N GLY A 5 -13.32 18.55 -2.13
CA GLY A 5 -14.06 17.30 -2.34
C GLY A 5 -13.22 16.05 -2.13
N LEU A 6 -11.93 16.12 -2.45
CA LEU A 6 -10.94 15.05 -2.19
C LEU A 6 -10.58 14.93 -0.71
N ILE A 7 -10.60 16.03 0.03
CA ILE A 7 -10.34 16.03 1.47
C ILE A 7 -11.59 15.53 2.22
N ALA A 8 -12.80 15.89 1.78
CA ALA A 8 -14.05 15.40 2.37
C ALA A 8 -14.19 13.87 2.28
N THR A 9 -13.72 13.23 1.21
CA THR A 9 -13.71 11.76 1.09
C THR A 9 -12.70 11.08 2.02
N LEU A 10 -11.66 11.78 2.48
CA LEU A 10 -10.73 11.28 3.52
C LEU A 10 -11.35 11.30 4.93
N PHE A 11 -12.39 12.10 5.17
CA PHE A 11 -13.15 12.13 6.43
C PHE A 11 -14.27 11.08 6.49
N VAL A 12 -14.56 10.40 5.38
CA VAL A 12 -15.47 9.26 5.36
C VAL A 12 -14.75 8.07 6.00
N PRO A 13 -15.24 7.52 7.12
CA PRO A 13 -14.61 6.37 7.75
C PRO A 13 -14.47 5.23 6.74
N GLY A 14 -13.23 4.73 6.54
CA GLY A 14 -12.94 3.68 5.57
C GLY A 14 -13.81 2.43 5.74
N PHE A 15 -14.33 2.20 6.96
CA PHE A 15 -15.31 1.17 7.30
C PHE A 15 -16.59 1.18 6.43
N ILE A 16 -17.02 2.34 5.95
CA ILE A 16 -18.24 2.43 5.11
C ILE A 16 -18.06 1.69 3.79
N PHE A 17 -16.82 1.59 3.29
CA PHE A 17 -16.50 0.87 2.06
C PHE A 17 -16.39 -0.65 2.24
N PHE A 18 -16.39 -1.18 3.48
CA PHE A 18 -16.24 -2.62 3.72
C PHE A 18 -17.40 -3.42 3.15
N MET A 19 -18.65 -3.02 3.41
CA MET A 19 -19.82 -3.78 2.96
C MET A 19 -19.97 -3.77 1.43
N PRO A 20 -19.84 -2.61 0.74
CA PRO A 20 -19.83 -2.59 -0.73
C PRO A 20 -18.70 -3.42 -1.35
N ASN A 21 -17.48 -3.35 -0.79
CA ASN A 21 -16.38 -4.18 -1.28
C ASN A 21 -16.66 -5.66 -1.05
N TYR A 22 -17.11 -6.05 0.15
CA TYR A 22 -17.46 -7.45 0.45
C TYR A 22 -18.47 -8.01 -0.56
N LEU A 23 -19.53 -7.25 -0.85
CA LEU A 23 -20.53 -7.64 -1.85
C LEU A 23 -19.92 -7.77 -3.25
N THR A 24 -18.96 -6.91 -3.61
CA THR A 24 -18.25 -6.99 -4.89
C THR A 24 -17.42 -8.27 -4.97
N MET A 25 -16.60 -8.57 -3.96
CA MET A 25 -15.81 -9.81 -3.91
C MET A 25 -16.69 -11.05 -3.86
N SER A 26 -17.84 -10.99 -3.17
CA SER A 26 -18.85 -12.05 -3.15
C SER A 26 -19.43 -12.33 -4.54
N ARG A 27 -19.85 -11.28 -5.27
CA ARG A 27 -20.38 -11.39 -6.63
C ARG A 27 -19.36 -11.92 -7.63
N LEU A 28 -18.08 -11.60 -7.43
CA LEU A 28 -16.97 -12.12 -8.23
C LEU A 28 -16.56 -13.54 -7.85
N GLY A 29 -17.11 -14.10 -6.76
CA GLY A 29 -16.73 -15.42 -6.25
C GLY A 29 -15.30 -15.49 -5.70
N TRP A 30 -14.75 -14.35 -5.25
CA TRP A 30 -13.37 -14.24 -4.77
C TRP A 30 -13.22 -14.35 -3.26
N LEU A 31 -14.33 -14.47 -2.52
CA LEU A 31 -14.27 -14.72 -1.08
C LEU A 31 -13.48 -16.01 -0.79
N ASP A 32 -12.80 -16.02 0.34
CA ASP A 32 -11.86 -17.06 0.74
C ASP A 32 -10.71 -17.27 -0.26
N SER A 33 -10.25 -16.20 -0.93
CA SER A 33 -9.10 -16.21 -1.82
C SER A 33 -8.22 -14.98 -1.63
N TYR A 34 -6.92 -15.09 -1.89
CA TYR A 34 -5.99 -13.96 -1.81
C TYR A 34 -6.35 -12.82 -2.76
N TRP A 35 -7.11 -13.09 -3.84
CA TRP A 35 -7.63 -12.05 -4.73
C TRP A 35 -8.56 -11.07 -4.01
N ALA A 36 -9.31 -11.52 -3.00
CA ALA A 36 -10.12 -10.62 -2.17
C ALA A 36 -9.29 -9.65 -1.33
N LEU A 37 -7.99 -9.91 -1.12
CA LEU A 37 -7.08 -8.98 -0.46
C LEU A 37 -6.36 -8.09 -1.48
N VAL A 38 -5.79 -8.69 -2.53
CA VAL A 38 -4.90 -8.00 -3.47
C VAL A 38 -5.63 -6.96 -4.31
N VAL A 39 -6.78 -7.31 -4.88
CA VAL A 39 -7.48 -6.42 -5.84
C VAL A 39 -8.00 -5.14 -5.18
N PRO A 40 -8.75 -5.19 -4.06
CA PRO A 40 -9.22 -3.95 -3.44
C PRO A 40 -8.06 -3.13 -2.85
N GLY A 41 -7.00 -3.77 -2.35
CA GLY A 41 -5.79 -3.08 -1.90
C GLY A 41 -5.06 -2.35 -3.03
N ALA A 42 -4.96 -2.96 -4.21
CA ALA A 42 -4.32 -2.37 -5.39
C ALA A 42 -5.13 -1.22 -6.01
N ALA A 43 -6.46 -1.28 -5.94
CA ALA A 43 -7.37 -0.26 -6.46
C ALA A 43 -7.62 0.91 -5.48
N GLY A 44 -6.83 1.02 -4.41
CA GLY A 44 -7.04 2.01 -3.35
C GLY A 44 -6.88 3.46 -3.81
N ALA A 45 -7.83 4.31 -3.44
CA ALA A 45 -7.84 5.74 -3.77
C ALA A 45 -6.59 6.48 -3.26
N PHE A 46 -6.03 6.06 -2.13
CA PHE A 46 -4.80 6.65 -1.57
C PHE A 46 -3.61 6.52 -2.50
N GLY A 47 -3.37 5.33 -3.08
CA GLY A 47 -2.23 5.12 -3.96
C GLY A 47 -2.30 5.96 -5.24
N VAL A 48 -3.51 6.05 -5.82
CA VAL A 48 -3.77 6.92 -6.98
C VAL A 48 -3.54 8.38 -6.64
N PHE A 49 -4.10 8.84 -5.51
CA PHE A 49 -3.91 10.22 -5.05
C PHE A 49 -2.43 10.53 -4.80
N PHE A 50 -1.73 9.66 -4.08
CA PHE A 50 -0.32 9.82 -3.75
C PHE A 50 0.55 9.91 -5.01
N LEU A 51 0.42 8.95 -5.94
CA LEU A 51 1.18 8.97 -7.19
C LEU A 51 0.84 10.17 -8.06
N ARG A 52 -0.43 10.58 -8.10
CA ARG A 52 -0.83 11.79 -8.82
C ARG A 52 -0.14 13.02 -8.25
N GLN A 53 -0.08 13.18 -6.94
CA GLN A 53 0.62 14.30 -6.31
C GLN A 53 2.12 14.25 -6.62
N PHE A 54 2.72 13.06 -6.62
CA PHE A 54 4.12 12.89 -6.99
C PHE A 54 4.38 13.28 -8.45
N PHE A 55 3.56 12.81 -9.39
CA PHE A 55 3.72 13.15 -10.81
C PHE A 55 3.57 14.66 -11.07
N LEU A 56 2.66 15.34 -10.36
CA LEU A 56 2.51 16.79 -10.46
C LEU A 56 3.73 17.58 -9.96
N SER A 57 4.60 16.97 -9.16
CA SER A 57 5.86 17.60 -8.72
C SER A 57 6.98 17.52 -9.76
N ILE A 58 6.82 16.70 -10.81
CA ILE A 58 7.80 16.54 -11.88
C ILE A 58 7.68 17.75 -12.83
N PRO A 59 8.80 18.44 -13.16
CA PRO A 59 8.75 19.58 -14.08
C PRO A 59 8.23 19.18 -15.46
N ARG A 60 7.21 19.90 -15.95
CA ARG A 60 6.58 19.65 -17.25
C ARG A 60 7.54 19.84 -18.44
N GLU A 61 8.56 20.67 -18.28
CA GLU A 61 9.60 20.95 -19.28
C GLU A 61 10.30 19.66 -19.76
N LEU A 62 10.40 18.64 -18.91
CA LEU A 62 10.97 17.33 -19.27
C LEU A 62 10.08 16.55 -20.23
N GLU A 63 8.76 16.69 -20.12
CA GLU A 63 7.80 16.07 -21.03
C GLU A 63 7.72 16.86 -22.34
N GLU A 64 7.74 18.19 -22.27
CA GLU A 64 7.69 19.09 -23.44
C GLU A 64 8.93 18.93 -24.33
N SER A 65 10.13 18.84 -23.74
CA SER A 65 11.36 18.56 -24.50
C SER A 65 11.32 17.21 -25.20
N ALA A 66 10.85 16.17 -24.52
CA ALA A 66 10.71 14.84 -25.13
C ALA A 66 9.66 14.81 -26.26
N LEU A 67 8.58 15.60 -26.15
CA LEU A 67 7.62 15.78 -27.23
C LEU A 67 8.23 16.47 -28.44
N ILE A 68 9.08 17.48 -28.24
CA ILE A 68 9.85 18.15 -29.30
C ILE A 68 10.81 17.16 -29.98
N ASP A 69 11.41 16.25 -29.22
CA ASP A 69 12.26 15.16 -29.73
C ASP A 69 11.47 14.02 -30.42
N GLY A 70 10.15 14.15 -30.55
CA GLY A 70 9.29 13.18 -31.25
C GLY A 70 8.91 11.95 -30.42
N ALA A 71 9.12 11.95 -29.10
CA ALA A 71 8.71 10.85 -28.23
C ALA A 71 7.18 10.77 -28.12
N ASN A 72 6.64 9.56 -28.20
CA ASN A 72 5.22 9.32 -27.90
C ASN A 72 4.96 9.26 -26.38
N SER A 73 3.69 9.39 -25.97
CA SER A 73 3.30 9.42 -24.55
C SER A 73 3.74 8.17 -23.77
N TRP A 74 3.76 6.99 -24.41
CA TRP A 74 4.24 5.75 -23.77
C TRP A 74 5.74 5.80 -23.47
N THR A 75 6.52 6.37 -24.40
CA THR A 75 7.97 6.55 -24.25
C THR A 75 8.27 7.56 -23.14
N ILE A 76 7.53 8.68 -23.12
CA ILE A 76 7.64 9.70 -22.07
C ILE A 76 7.33 9.09 -20.70
N PHE A 77 6.23 8.35 -20.58
CA PHE A 77 5.86 7.70 -19.34
C PHE A 77 6.94 6.71 -18.86
N THR A 78 7.35 5.78 -19.72
CA THR A 78 8.25 4.68 -19.32
C THR A 78 9.71 5.10 -19.14
N ARG A 79 10.20 6.06 -19.92
CA ARG A 79 11.62 6.46 -19.90
C ARG A 79 11.90 7.71 -19.08
N ILE A 80 10.91 8.56 -18.82
CA ILE A 80 11.10 9.85 -18.13
C ILE A 80 10.33 9.85 -16.81
N VAL A 81 9.00 9.77 -16.87
CA VAL A 81 8.13 9.92 -15.69
C VAL A 81 8.35 8.77 -14.70
N LEU A 82 8.35 7.52 -15.17
CA LEU A 82 8.44 6.34 -14.32
C LEU A 82 9.78 6.24 -13.57
N PRO A 83 10.96 6.46 -14.21
CA PRO A 83 12.24 6.47 -13.50
C PRO A 83 12.37 7.60 -12.48
N LEU A 84 11.88 8.80 -12.81
CA LEU A 84 11.86 9.94 -11.87
C LEU A 84 10.91 9.70 -10.70
N SER A 85 9.90 8.85 -10.90
CA SER A 85 8.91 8.48 -9.88
C SER A 85 9.35 7.35 -8.95
N LYS A 86 10.55 6.78 -9.13
CA LYS A 86 11.08 5.70 -8.28
C LYS A 86 11.00 6.02 -6.77
N PRO A 87 11.41 7.22 -6.27
CA PRO A 87 11.32 7.51 -4.84
C PRO A 87 9.87 7.51 -4.33
N GLY A 88 8.94 8.05 -5.13
CA GLY A 88 7.50 8.03 -4.83
C GLY A 88 6.94 6.61 -4.82
N LEU A 89 7.30 5.78 -5.80
CA LEU A 89 6.88 4.38 -5.87
C LEU A 89 7.40 3.55 -4.70
N VAL A 90 8.67 3.75 -4.29
CA VAL A 90 9.23 3.08 -3.11
C VAL A 90 8.44 3.48 -1.86
N THR A 91 8.19 4.78 -1.68
CA THR A 91 7.43 5.30 -0.53
C THR A 91 6.03 4.70 -0.48
N LEU A 92 5.29 4.75 -1.60
CA LEU A 92 3.96 4.16 -1.68
C LEU A 92 3.99 2.66 -1.40
N SER A 93 4.96 1.93 -1.96
CA SER A 93 5.09 0.48 -1.76
C SER A 93 5.28 0.13 -0.29
N VAL A 94 6.07 0.91 0.45
CA VAL A 94 6.24 0.72 1.90
C VAL A 94 4.96 1.01 2.66
N LEU A 95 4.30 2.13 2.38
CA LEU A 95 3.05 2.49 3.05
C LEU A 95 1.96 1.44 2.80
N SER A 96 1.83 0.99 1.55
CA SER A 96 0.90 -0.07 1.16
C SER A 96 1.24 -1.41 1.82
N PHE A 97 2.52 -1.79 1.88
CA PHE A 97 2.94 -3.01 2.57
C PHE A 97 2.61 -2.94 4.06
N LEU A 98 2.99 -1.86 4.74
CA LEU A 98 2.73 -1.69 6.17
C LEU A 98 1.24 -1.71 6.47
N GLY A 99 0.43 -1.07 5.62
CA GLY A 99 -1.03 -1.10 5.73
C GLY A 99 -1.58 -2.52 5.57
N ALA A 100 -1.22 -3.23 4.50
CA ALA A 100 -1.72 -4.57 4.24
C ALA A 100 -1.21 -5.62 5.24
N TRP A 101 0.03 -5.50 5.71
CA TRP A 101 0.63 -6.44 6.66
C TRP A 101 0.00 -6.31 8.05
N ASN A 102 -0.30 -5.09 8.49
CA ASN A 102 -0.94 -4.83 9.77
C ASN A 102 -2.47 -4.93 9.72
N ASP A 103 -3.06 -5.16 8.54
CA ASP A 103 -4.51 -5.23 8.41
C ASP A 103 -5.06 -6.49 9.10
N PHE A 104 -5.87 -6.25 10.11
CA PHE A 104 -6.58 -7.28 10.86
C PHE A 104 -8.01 -7.43 10.36
N VAL A 105 -8.68 -6.31 10.06
CA VAL A 105 -10.13 -6.27 9.92
C VAL A 105 -10.53 -6.90 8.59
N TRP A 106 -9.99 -6.43 7.46
CA TRP A 106 -10.43 -6.89 6.15
C TRP A 106 -10.25 -8.40 5.95
N PRO A 107 -9.09 -9.01 6.28
CA PRO A 107 -8.89 -10.45 6.10
C PRO A 107 -9.88 -11.30 6.90
N VAL A 108 -10.27 -10.88 8.12
CA VAL A 108 -11.26 -11.59 8.95
C VAL A 108 -12.65 -11.61 8.28
N PHE A 109 -12.99 -10.58 7.51
CA PHE A 109 -14.28 -10.53 6.80
C PHE A 109 -14.29 -11.34 5.51
N VAL A 110 -13.15 -11.54 4.84
CA VAL A 110 -13.11 -12.13 3.49
C VAL A 110 -12.41 -13.48 3.39
N LEU A 111 -11.68 -13.91 4.41
CA LEU A 111 -11.01 -15.21 4.47
C LEU A 111 -11.63 -16.04 5.61
N PHE A 112 -12.03 -17.27 5.29
CA PHE A 112 -12.73 -18.14 6.23
C PHE A 112 -11.96 -19.44 6.50
N SER A 113 -11.14 -19.87 5.55
CA SER A 113 -10.28 -21.04 5.69
C SER A 113 -9.08 -20.72 6.58
N PRO A 114 -8.83 -21.49 7.67
CA PRO A 114 -7.69 -21.27 8.56
C PRO A 114 -6.34 -21.24 7.82
N ASN A 115 -6.19 -22.08 6.80
CA ASN A 115 -4.96 -22.18 6.01
C ASN A 115 -4.71 -20.97 5.09
N LYS A 116 -5.69 -20.10 4.90
CA LYS A 116 -5.57 -18.89 4.06
C LYS A 116 -5.44 -17.62 4.88
N MET A 117 -5.66 -17.70 6.20
CA MET A 117 -5.67 -16.53 7.08
C MET A 117 -4.30 -15.85 7.10
N THR A 118 -4.29 -14.52 7.08
CA THR A 118 -3.05 -13.75 7.19
C THR A 118 -2.49 -13.83 8.61
N LEU A 119 -1.20 -13.54 8.74
CA LEU A 119 -0.46 -13.71 9.99
C LEU A 119 -1.08 -12.91 11.14
N THR A 120 -1.44 -11.64 10.90
CA THR A 120 -1.98 -10.73 11.92
C THR A 120 -3.27 -11.25 12.58
N PRO A 121 -4.35 -11.56 11.85
CA PRO A 121 -5.53 -12.21 12.44
C PRO A 121 -5.28 -13.66 12.89
N GLY A 122 -4.37 -14.39 12.24
CA GLY A 122 -3.94 -15.71 12.67
C GLY A 122 -3.34 -15.72 14.08
N LEU A 123 -2.48 -14.74 14.40
CA LEU A 123 -1.87 -14.58 15.73
C LEU A 123 -2.91 -14.33 16.82
N ALA A 124 -3.99 -13.61 16.51
CA ALA A 124 -5.07 -13.39 17.48
C ALA A 124 -5.77 -14.69 17.88
N THR A 125 -5.79 -15.71 17.00
CA THR A 125 -6.37 -17.02 17.35
C THR A 125 -5.53 -17.83 18.34
N LEU A 126 -4.25 -17.46 18.54
CA LEU A 126 -3.37 -18.08 19.53
C LEU A 126 -3.65 -17.55 20.96
N GLN A 127 -4.44 -16.47 21.08
CA GLN A 127 -4.91 -15.98 22.37
C GLN A 127 -6.18 -16.76 22.74
N GLY A 128 -6.11 -17.58 23.79
CA GLY A 128 -7.24 -18.38 24.25
C GLY A 128 -8.22 -17.56 25.08
N ALA A 129 -9.51 -17.96 25.07
CA ALA A 129 -10.56 -17.28 25.83
C ALA A 129 -10.39 -17.40 27.36
N CYS A 130 -9.67 -18.42 27.86
CA CYS A 130 -9.45 -18.66 29.29
C CYS A 130 -7.97 -18.73 29.68
N THR A 131 -7.09 -19.18 28.78
CA THR A 131 -5.64 -19.29 29.01
C THR A 131 -4.90 -18.95 27.73
N THR A 132 -3.91 -18.05 27.81
CA THR A 132 -3.07 -17.67 26.69
C THR A 132 -1.68 -18.25 26.86
N ASP A 133 -1.20 -18.98 25.85
CA ASP A 133 0.20 -19.42 25.80
C ASP A 133 1.06 -18.25 25.32
N TYR A 134 1.54 -17.44 26.27
CA TYR A 134 2.39 -16.28 25.99
C TYR A 134 3.67 -16.64 25.21
N PRO A 135 4.39 -17.74 25.52
CA PRO A 135 5.51 -18.18 24.70
C PRO A 135 5.17 -18.33 23.21
N VAL A 136 4.05 -19.00 22.89
CA VAL A 136 3.63 -19.22 21.49
C VAL A 136 3.23 -17.91 20.81
N VAL A 137 2.50 -17.04 21.50
CA VAL A 137 2.09 -15.72 20.97
C VAL A 137 3.31 -14.83 20.70
N MET A 138 4.30 -14.81 21.61
CA MET A 138 5.52 -14.01 21.46
C MET A 138 6.43 -14.53 20.34
N ALA A 139 6.53 -15.86 20.18
CA ALA A 139 7.23 -16.46 19.05
C ALA A 139 6.57 -16.05 17.72
N GLY A 140 5.24 -16.13 17.64
CA GLY A 140 4.48 -15.70 16.46
C GLY A 140 4.64 -14.20 16.16
N ALA A 141 4.60 -13.34 17.19
CA ALA A 141 4.83 -11.90 17.04
C ALA A 141 6.25 -11.59 16.54
N THR A 142 7.25 -12.35 17.01
CA THR A 142 8.64 -12.22 16.53
C THR A 142 8.74 -12.56 15.04
N VAL A 143 8.10 -13.66 14.60
CA VAL A 143 8.03 -14.03 13.18
C VAL A 143 7.32 -12.96 12.35
N ALA A 144 6.24 -12.36 12.88
CA ALA A 144 5.51 -11.29 12.20
C ALA A 144 6.33 -10.00 12.02
N ALA A 145 7.31 -9.75 12.89
CA ALA A 145 8.21 -8.62 12.76
C ALA A 145 9.27 -8.80 11.66
N VAL A 146 9.65 -10.04 11.32
CA VAL A 146 10.74 -10.33 10.38
C VAL A 146 10.55 -9.66 9.01
N PRO A 147 9.37 -9.76 8.33
CA PRO A 147 9.18 -9.12 7.02
C PRO A 147 9.26 -7.60 7.09
N VAL A 148 8.80 -7.00 8.18
CA VAL A 148 8.87 -5.56 8.41
C VAL A 148 10.33 -5.12 8.57
N LEU A 149 11.14 -5.88 9.30
CA LEU A 149 12.58 -5.62 9.44
C LEU A 149 13.33 -5.75 8.11
N ILE A 150 13.01 -6.77 7.32
CA ILE A 150 13.58 -6.93 5.97
C ILE A 150 13.23 -5.73 5.10
N LEU A 151 11.96 -5.31 5.09
CA LEU A 151 11.54 -4.14 4.33
C LEU A 151 12.30 -2.89 4.77
N TYR A 152 12.43 -2.67 6.09
CA TYR A 152 13.19 -1.55 6.63
C TYR A 152 14.64 -1.55 6.13
N VAL A 153 15.32 -2.71 6.17
CA VAL A 153 16.71 -2.83 5.70
C VAL A 153 16.86 -2.51 4.21
N VAL A 154 15.86 -2.89 3.39
CA VAL A 154 15.85 -2.60 1.94
C VAL A 154 15.56 -1.12 1.67
N VAL A 155 14.68 -0.51 2.46
CA VAL A 155 14.15 0.83 2.19
C VAL A 155 14.99 1.94 2.81
N GLN A 156 15.68 1.69 3.93
CA GLN A 156 16.48 2.70 4.64
C GLN A 156 17.43 3.51 3.74
N ARG A 157 18.00 2.89 2.69
CA ARG A 157 18.88 3.58 1.73
C ARG A 157 18.16 4.70 0.97
N TYR A 158 16.90 4.47 0.58
CA TYR A 158 16.09 5.45 -0.14
C TYR A 158 15.63 6.59 0.77
N VAL A 159 15.42 6.30 2.07
CA VAL A 159 15.12 7.33 3.07
C VAL A 159 16.33 8.24 3.28
N ILE A 160 17.54 7.68 3.38
CA ILE A 160 18.78 8.43 3.56
C ILE A 160 19.10 9.29 2.32
N GLU A 161 18.98 8.74 1.11
CA GLU A 161 19.19 9.49 -0.15
C GLU A 161 18.16 10.62 -0.34
N GLY A 162 16.90 10.40 0.06
CA GLY A 162 15.85 11.42 0.00
C GLY A 162 16.11 12.60 0.93
N VAL A 163 16.55 12.34 2.16
CA VAL A 163 16.92 13.39 3.12
C VAL A 163 18.17 14.15 2.67
N ALA A 164 19.18 13.46 2.15
CA ALA A 164 20.41 14.09 1.66
C ALA A 164 20.16 15.07 0.49
N ASN A 165 19.29 14.70 -0.46
CA ASN A 165 18.94 15.58 -1.58
C ASN A 165 18.04 16.78 -1.17
N SER A 166 17.30 16.67 -0.06
CA SER A 166 16.52 17.78 0.48
C SER A 166 17.36 18.84 1.22
N GLY A 167 18.53 18.46 1.73
CA GLY A 167 19.47 19.35 2.43
C GLY A 167 20.38 20.19 1.53
N LEU A 168 20.46 19.89 0.23
CA LEU A 168 21.26 20.63 -0.75
C LEU A 168 20.51 21.81 -1.41
N LYS A 169 19.23 22.01 -1.07
CA LYS A 169 18.50 23.25 -1.37
C LYS A 169 18.58 24.19 -0.16
N GLY A 170 19.79 24.68 0.09
CA GLY A 170 20.12 25.75 1.05
C GLY A 170 21.20 26.63 0.44
#